data_AF-A0A959JPC3-F1
#
_entry.id   AF-A0A959JPC3-F1
#
_cell.length_a   1.000
_cell.length_b   1.000
_cell.length_c   1.000
_cell.angle_alpha   90.00
_cell.angle_beta   90.00
_cell.angle_gamma   90.00
#
_symmetry.space_group_name_H-M   'P 1'
#
loop_
_entity.id
_entity.type
_entity.pdbx_description
1 polymer ?
#
loop_
_entity_poly.entity_id
_entity_poly.type
_entity_poly.pdbx_seq_one_letter_code
_entity_poly.pdbx_strand_id
1 'polypeptide(L)'
;MYKFLTKNGQLLSFVVGAAISVLFILIASSGIPDGFDQLDKKEQFATGSFDFGLYASIFLTIIAFGLMIAFGVFQMATNPKGAIKGIAGIVAIAVIFLIAYNMGDGTVTEKWASDFDVTENVSRYVSGAMTTTLILGIIAVAALVISEVRNFFK
;
A
#
# COMPACT_ATOMS: atom_id res chain seq x y z
N MET A 1 -13.63 26.10 13.46
CA MET A 1 -12.56 25.30 12.83
C MET A 1 -12.99 23.87 12.50
N TYR A 2 -13.50 23.09 13.47
CA TYR A 2 -13.96 21.71 13.24
C TYR A 2 -14.95 21.54 12.06
N LYS A 3 -16.04 22.32 12.03
CA LYS A 3 -17.06 22.27 10.94
C LYS A 3 -16.53 22.59 9.54
N PHE A 4 -15.45 23.37 9.44
CA PHE A 4 -14.82 23.70 8.16
C PHE A 4 -13.97 22.52 7.67
N LEU A 5 -13.16 21.92 8.56
CA LEU A 5 -12.32 20.77 8.25
C LEU A 5 -13.15 19.52 7.93
N THR A 6 -14.28 19.30 8.63
CA THR A 6 -15.15 18.16 8.33
C THR A 6 -15.94 18.33 7.04
N LYS A 7 -16.25 19.56 6.63
CA LYS A 7 -16.97 19.85 5.37
C LYS A 7 -16.04 19.87 4.15
N ASN A 8 -14.84 20.42 4.31
CA ASN A 8 -13.91 20.67 3.19
C ASN A 8 -12.64 19.80 3.25
N GLY A 9 -12.60 18.77 4.09
CA GLY A 9 -11.39 17.98 4.34
C GLY A 9 -10.76 17.38 3.08
N GLN A 10 -11.58 16.85 2.17
CA GLN A 10 -11.08 16.29 0.90
C GLN A 10 -10.55 17.35 -0.06
N LEU A 11 -11.19 18.53 -0.11
CA LEU A 11 -10.69 19.66 -0.90
C LEU A 11 -9.37 20.17 -0.33
N LEU A 12 -9.27 20.26 1.00
CA LEU A 12 -8.07 20.68 1.69
C LEU A 12 -6.90 19.72 1.44
N SER A 13 -7.12 18.41 1.56
CA SER A 13 -6.08 17.41 1.30
C SER A 13 -5.60 17.45 -0.14
N PHE A 14 -6.51 17.62 -1.11
CA PHE A 14 -6.16 17.79 -2.51
C PHE A 14 -5.32 19.04 -2.75
N VAL A 15 -5.74 20.19 -2.22
CA VAL A 15 -5.03 21.47 -2.39
C VAL A 15 -3.64 21.41 -1.76
N VAL A 16 -3.51 20.85 -0.55
CA VAL A 16 -2.21 20.69 0.12
C VAL A 16 -1.30 19.76 -0.68
N GLY A 17 -1.82 18.62 -1.18
CA GLY A 17 -1.06 17.72 -2.04
C GLY A 17 -0.59 18.40 -3.33
N ALA A 18 -1.49 19.07 -4.04
CA ALA A 18 -1.17 19.81 -5.25
C ALA A 18 -0.12 20.90 -5.00
N ALA A 19 -0.23 21.65 -3.89
CA ALA A 19 0.74 22.67 -3.52
C ALA A 19 2.14 22.08 -3.27
N ILE A 20 2.24 20.95 -2.57
CA ILE A 20 3.51 20.25 -2.34
C ILE A 20 4.11 19.73 -3.66
N SER A 21 3.29 19.19 -4.55
CA SER A 21 3.74 18.74 -5.87
C SER A 21 4.27 19.90 -6.74
N VAL A 22 3.56 21.03 -6.76
CA VAL A 22 4.01 22.23 -7.48
C VAL A 22 5.32 22.75 -6.88
N LEU A 23 5.42 22.81 -5.54
CA LEU A 23 6.64 23.23 -4.86
C LEU A 23 7.82 22.31 -5.18
N PHE A 24 7.61 21.00 -5.21
CA PHE A 24 8.61 20.03 -5.65
C PHE A 24 9.07 20.28 -7.08
N ILE A 25 8.15 20.50 -8.03
CA ILE A 25 8.49 20.78 -9.43
C ILE A 25 9.33 22.05 -9.54
N LEU A 26 8.98 23.11 -8.80
CA LEU A 26 9.73 24.36 -8.80
C LEU A 26 11.15 24.17 -8.24
N ILE A 27 11.29 23.48 -7.11
CA ILE A 27 12.60 23.22 -6.49
C ILE A 27 13.45 22.34 -7.41
N ALA A 28 12.90 21.24 -7.93
CA ALA A 28 13.62 20.32 -8.80
C ALA A 28 14.05 21.01 -10.11
N SER A 29 13.15 21.73 -10.78
CA SER A 29 13.47 22.44 -12.03
C SER A 29 14.52 23.52 -11.85
N SER A 30 14.57 24.19 -10.69
CA SER A 30 15.61 25.18 -10.38
C SER A 30 16.93 24.58 -9.92
N GLY A 31 16.91 23.34 -9.43
CA GLY A 31 18.06 22.68 -8.81
C GLY A 31 18.83 21.75 -9.75
N ILE A 32 18.29 21.44 -10.94
CA ILE A 32 18.95 20.57 -11.92
C ILE A 32 20.00 21.39 -12.70
N PRO A 33 21.28 20.98 -12.68
CA PRO A 33 22.33 21.64 -13.45
C PRO A 33 22.21 21.35 -14.95
N ASP A 34 22.73 22.27 -15.78
CA ASP A 34 22.80 22.08 -17.24
C ASP A 34 23.62 20.83 -17.58
N GLY A 35 23.08 19.99 -18.47
CA GLY A 35 23.74 18.74 -18.85
C GLY A 35 23.64 17.62 -17.80
N PHE A 36 22.67 17.68 -16.88
CA PHE A 36 22.41 16.65 -15.87
C PHE A 36 22.41 15.21 -16.43
N ASP A 37 21.85 15.01 -17.62
CA ASP A 37 21.78 13.70 -18.29
C ASP A 37 23.15 13.16 -18.74
N GLN A 38 24.18 14.01 -18.78
CA GLN A 38 25.55 13.67 -19.17
C GLN A 38 26.43 13.33 -17.96
N LEU A 39 25.95 13.59 -16.73
CA LEU A 39 26.65 13.26 -15.49
C LEU A 39 26.57 11.76 -15.20
N ASP A 40 27.58 11.22 -14.49
CA ASP A 40 27.50 9.86 -13.98
C ASP A 40 26.37 9.74 -12.92
N LYS A 41 25.76 8.55 -12.78
CA LYS A 41 24.65 8.33 -11.84
C LYS A 41 24.99 8.78 -10.43
N LYS A 42 26.23 8.57 -9.97
CA LYS A 42 26.65 8.98 -8.62
C LYS A 42 26.61 10.51 -8.45
N GLU A 43 26.97 11.24 -9.49
CA GLU A 43 26.98 12.71 -9.51
C GLU A 43 25.57 13.27 -9.65
N GLN A 44 24.72 12.61 -10.46
CA GLN A 44 23.29 12.94 -10.54
C GLN A 44 22.61 12.86 -9.17
N PHE A 45 22.83 11.81 -8.39
CA PHE A 45 22.27 11.69 -7.03
C PHE A 45 22.88 12.71 -6.05
N ALA A 46 24.11 13.16 -6.26
CA ALA A 46 24.76 14.14 -5.39
C ALA A 46 24.23 15.58 -5.57
N THR A 47 23.49 15.87 -6.65
CA THR A 47 22.90 17.20 -6.89
C THR A 47 21.84 17.60 -5.86
N GLY A 48 21.18 16.62 -5.24
CA GLY A 48 20.12 16.86 -4.25
C GLY A 48 18.87 17.55 -4.80
N SER A 49 18.73 17.72 -6.12
CA SER A 49 17.62 18.46 -6.74
C SER A 49 16.25 17.83 -6.44
N PHE A 50 16.22 16.53 -6.14
CA PHE A 50 15.01 15.77 -5.80
C PHE A 50 14.84 15.51 -4.31
N ASP A 51 15.79 15.92 -3.46
CA ASP A 51 15.81 15.59 -2.03
C ASP A 51 14.56 16.08 -1.33
N PHE A 52 14.10 17.30 -1.64
CA PHE A 52 12.87 17.83 -1.07
C PHE A 52 11.67 16.91 -1.32
N GLY A 53 11.45 16.50 -2.57
CA GLY A 53 10.34 15.63 -2.93
C GLY A 53 10.45 14.25 -2.28
N LEU A 54 11.66 13.71 -2.21
CA LEU A 54 11.94 12.43 -1.57
C LEU A 54 11.68 12.49 -0.07
N TYR A 55 12.27 13.44 0.64
CA TYR A 55 12.10 13.59 2.09
C TYR A 55 10.67 13.95 2.47
N ALA A 56 10.00 14.83 1.71
CA ALA A 56 8.59 15.16 1.95
C ALA A 56 7.70 13.93 1.78
N SER A 57 7.92 13.11 0.75
CA SER A 57 7.16 11.88 0.52
C SER A 57 7.39 10.84 1.61
N ILE A 58 8.64 10.62 2.01
CA ILE A 58 8.99 9.71 3.10
C ILE A 58 8.34 10.17 4.41
N PHE A 59 8.46 11.45 4.74
CA PHE A 59 7.89 12.03 5.96
C PHE A 59 6.36 11.90 6.00
N LEU A 60 5.67 12.27 4.91
CA LEU A 60 4.22 12.15 4.82
C LEU A 60 3.76 10.69 4.87
N THR A 61 4.52 9.77 4.27
CA THR A 61 4.22 8.33 4.31
C THR A 61 4.31 7.79 5.73
N ILE A 62 5.38 8.14 6.47
CA ILE A 62 5.55 7.72 7.86
C ILE A 62 4.41 8.26 8.73
N ILE A 63 4.05 9.54 8.57
CA ILE A 63 2.94 10.13 9.32
C ILE A 63 1.61 9.47 8.96
N ALA A 64 1.31 9.29 7.67
CA ALA A 64 0.08 8.68 7.22
C ALA A 64 -0.05 7.24 7.74
N PHE A 65 1.03 6.47 7.69
CA PHE A 65 1.09 5.12 8.25
C PHE A 65 0.85 5.11 9.77
N GLY A 66 1.53 5.98 10.50
CA GLY A 66 1.36 6.11 11.95
C GLY A 66 -0.06 6.51 12.34
N LEU A 67 -0.63 7.51 11.66
CA LEU A 67 -2.02 7.96 11.88
C LEU A 67 -3.02 6.87 11.51
N MET A 68 -2.82 6.15 10.40
CA MET A 68 -3.68 5.05 10.00
C MET A 68 -3.76 3.96 11.07
N ILE A 69 -2.61 3.56 11.64
CA ILE A 69 -2.58 2.58 12.74
C ILE A 69 -3.26 3.16 13.98
N ALA A 70 -2.90 4.38 14.38
CA ALA A 70 -3.44 5.02 15.58
C ALA A 70 -4.97 5.16 15.50
N PHE A 71 -5.50 5.65 14.37
CA PHE A 71 -6.94 5.75 14.13
C PHE A 71 -7.61 4.39 14.01
N GLY A 72 -6.99 3.41 13.36
CA GLY A 72 -7.51 2.05 13.26
C GLY A 72 -7.71 1.42 14.64
N VAL A 73 -6.70 1.50 15.50
CA VAL A 73 -6.75 1.01 16.89
C VAL A 73 -7.75 1.81 17.72
N PHE A 74 -7.74 3.14 17.62
CA PHE A 74 -8.69 4.00 18.33
C PHE A 74 -10.16 3.68 17.96
N GLN A 75 -10.45 3.50 16.68
CA GLN A 75 -11.79 3.17 16.19
C GLN A 75 -12.23 1.77 16.65
N MET A 76 -11.30 0.81 16.67
CA MET A 76 -11.56 -0.53 17.20
C MET A 76 -11.87 -0.50 18.71
N ALA A 77 -11.14 0.30 19.48
CA ALA A 77 -11.35 0.43 20.92
C ALA A 77 -12.66 1.17 21.28
N THR A 78 -12.99 2.23 20.54
CA THR A 78 -14.18 3.07 20.82
C THR A 78 -15.47 2.53 20.20
N ASN A 79 -15.38 1.79 19.10
CA ASN A 79 -16.53 1.18 18.44
C ASN A 79 -16.25 -0.28 18.03
N PRO A 80 -16.08 -1.19 19.00
CA PRO A 80 -15.75 -2.58 18.72
C PRO A 80 -16.82 -3.27 17.87
N LYS A 81 -18.10 -2.98 18.13
CA LYS A 81 -19.23 -3.54 17.35
C LYS A 81 -19.17 -3.14 15.88
N GLY A 82 -18.82 -1.88 15.59
CA GLY A 82 -18.62 -1.40 14.22
C GLY A 82 -17.40 -2.04 13.55
N ALA A 83 -16.36 -2.35 14.32
CA ALA A 83 -15.14 -2.97 13.84
C ALA A 83 -15.27 -4.47 13.52
N ILE A 84 -16.28 -5.18 14.07
CA ILE A 84 -16.47 -6.63 13.89
C ILE A 84 -16.44 -7.03 12.41
N LYS A 85 -17.08 -6.27 11.51
CA LYS A 85 -17.09 -6.60 10.07
C LYS A 85 -15.70 -6.52 9.44
N GLY A 86 -14.92 -5.50 9.82
CA GLY A 86 -13.53 -5.35 9.37
C GLY A 86 -12.64 -6.45 9.91
N ILE A 87 -12.74 -6.73 11.20
CA ILE A 87 -12.00 -7.82 11.86
C ILE A 87 -12.35 -9.17 11.24
N ALA A 88 -13.64 -9.44 10.99
CA ALA A 88 -14.10 -10.66 10.35
C ALA A 88 -13.49 -10.84 8.95
N GLY A 89 -13.38 -9.76 8.17
CA GLY A 89 -12.70 -9.78 6.87
C GLY A 89 -11.22 -10.16 6.98
N ILE A 90 -10.49 -9.55 7.93
CA ILE A 90 -9.07 -9.87 8.17
C ILE A 90 -8.91 -11.32 8.61
N VAL A 91 -9.75 -11.80 9.54
CA VAL A 91 -9.73 -13.18 10.02
C VAL A 91 -10.03 -14.16 8.88
N ALA A 92 -11.00 -13.87 8.00
CA ALA A 92 -11.29 -14.70 6.85
C ALA A 92 -10.09 -14.82 5.91
N ILE A 93 -9.41 -13.71 5.61
CA ILE A 93 -8.17 -13.73 4.80
C ILE A 93 -7.08 -14.55 5.47
N ALA A 94 -6.87 -14.35 6.78
CA ALA A 94 -5.87 -15.10 7.53
C ALA A 94 -6.15 -16.61 7.52
N VAL A 95 -7.42 -17.02 7.67
CA VAL A 95 -7.83 -18.43 7.60
C VAL A 95 -7.58 -19.01 6.20
N ILE A 96 -7.97 -18.29 5.14
CA ILE A 96 -7.71 -18.73 3.75
C ILE A 96 -6.22 -18.87 3.52
N PHE A 97 -5.42 -17.89 3.96
CA PHE A 97 -3.96 -17.95 3.83
C PHE A 97 -3.35 -19.12 4.59
N LEU A 98 -3.79 -19.38 5.82
CA LEU A 98 -3.27 -20.51 6.59
C LEU A 98 -3.60 -21.84 5.90
N ILE A 99 -4.81 -22.00 5.35
CA ILE A 99 -5.17 -23.19 4.58
C ILE A 99 -4.27 -23.30 3.34
N ALA A 100 -4.14 -22.22 2.57
CA ALA A 100 -3.33 -22.17 1.35
C ALA A 100 -1.84 -22.41 1.62
N TYR A 101 -1.29 -21.88 2.72
CA TYR A 101 0.08 -22.10 3.16
C TYR A 101 0.34 -23.57 3.49
N ASN A 102 -0.58 -24.22 4.22
CA ASN A 102 -0.45 -25.63 4.57
C ASN A 102 -0.63 -26.58 3.37
N MET A 103 -1.36 -26.14 2.33
CA MET A 103 -1.49 -26.85 1.06
C MET A 103 -0.38 -26.50 0.06
N GLY A 104 0.40 -25.45 0.32
CA GLY A 104 1.41 -24.93 -0.58
C GLY A 104 2.55 -25.91 -0.78
N ASP A 105 3.06 -25.97 -2.01
CA ASP A 105 4.24 -26.77 -2.33
C ASP A 105 5.47 -26.14 -1.66
N GLY A 106 6.20 -26.96 -0.90
CA GLY A 106 7.45 -26.61 -0.25
C GLY A 106 8.69 -26.92 -1.09
N THR A 107 8.51 -27.38 -2.32
CA THR A 107 9.63 -27.73 -3.20
C THR A 107 10.52 -26.51 -3.45
N VAL A 108 11.82 -26.72 -3.28
CA VAL A 108 12.88 -25.74 -3.55
C VAL A 108 13.82 -26.34 -4.58
N THR A 109 14.06 -25.62 -5.68
CA THR A 109 15.09 -26.01 -6.65
C THR A 109 16.47 -25.54 -6.20
N GLU A 110 17.54 -26.23 -6.59
CA GLU A 110 18.92 -25.84 -6.24
C GLU A 110 19.24 -24.39 -6.62
N LYS A 111 18.74 -23.93 -7.77
CA LYS A 111 18.89 -22.55 -8.22
C LYS A 111 18.20 -21.54 -7.30
N TRP A 112 17.01 -21.86 -6.79
CA TRP A 112 16.30 -20.98 -5.86
C TRP A 112 16.99 -20.90 -4.50
N ALA A 113 17.58 -22.00 -4.05
CA ALA A 113 18.39 -22.01 -2.85
C ALA A 113 19.70 -21.20 -3.05
N SER A 114 20.40 -21.36 -4.16
CA SER A 114 21.70 -20.71 -4.40
C SER A 114 21.61 -19.22 -4.66
N ASP A 115 20.62 -18.78 -5.46
CA ASP A 115 20.58 -17.40 -5.97
C ASP A 115 19.76 -16.46 -5.07
N PHE A 116 18.82 -17.02 -4.30
CA PHE A 116 17.81 -16.26 -3.56
C PHE A 116 17.62 -16.69 -2.10
N ASP A 117 18.40 -17.67 -1.61
CA ASP A 117 18.31 -18.20 -0.25
C ASP A 117 16.88 -18.66 0.13
N VAL A 118 16.17 -19.23 -0.85
CA VAL A 118 14.78 -19.68 -0.67
C VAL A 118 14.78 -20.97 0.14
N THR A 119 14.22 -20.89 1.34
CA THR A 119 13.95 -22.08 2.16
C THR A 119 12.57 -22.66 1.83
N GLU A 120 12.31 -23.89 2.26
CA GLU A 120 10.99 -24.54 2.14
C GLU A 120 9.86 -23.65 2.70
N ASN A 121 10.10 -22.99 3.84
CA ASN A 121 9.11 -22.09 4.45
C ASN A 121 8.81 -20.88 3.55
N VAL A 122 9.82 -20.32 2.90
CA VAL A 122 9.65 -19.22 1.93
C VAL A 122 8.88 -19.70 0.70
N SER A 123 9.19 -20.90 0.20
CA SER A 123 8.47 -21.51 -0.93
C SER A 123 6.98 -21.71 -0.62
N ARG A 124 6.65 -22.30 0.54
CA ARG A 124 5.27 -22.47 1.01
C ARG A 124 4.56 -21.14 1.23
N TYR A 125 5.27 -20.13 1.74
CA TYR A 125 4.73 -18.78 1.91
C TYR A 125 4.31 -18.16 0.58
N VAL A 126 5.19 -18.22 -0.42
CA VAL A 126 4.91 -17.71 -1.77
C VAL A 126 3.73 -18.45 -2.39
N SER A 127 3.75 -19.78 -2.38
CA SER A 127 2.67 -20.63 -2.90
C SER A 127 1.32 -20.34 -2.22
N GLY A 128 1.32 -20.21 -0.89
CA GLY A 128 0.13 -19.87 -0.11
C GLY A 128 -0.39 -18.46 -0.41
N ALA A 129 0.51 -17.47 -0.54
CA ALA A 129 0.15 -16.10 -0.86
C ALA A 129 -0.44 -15.97 -2.27
N MET A 130 0.16 -16.64 -3.26
CA MET A 130 -0.36 -16.69 -4.63
C MET A 130 -1.77 -17.30 -4.68
N THR A 131 -1.94 -18.46 -4.05
CA THR A 131 -3.23 -19.16 -4.01
C THR A 131 -4.30 -18.32 -3.31
N THR A 132 -3.96 -17.70 -2.18
CA THR A 132 -4.86 -16.79 -1.44
C THR A 132 -5.31 -15.62 -2.32
N THR A 133 -4.37 -15.02 -3.06
CA THR A 133 -4.66 -13.90 -3.97
C THR A 133 -5.62 -14.33 -5.07
N LEU A 134 -5.42 -15.51 -5.67
CA LEU A 134 -6.32 -16.05 -6.70
C LEU A 134 -7.73 -16.31 -6.14
N ILE A 135 -7.83 -16.91 -4.95
CA ILE A 135 -9.12 -17.16 -4.28
C ILE A 135 -9.85 -15.83 -4.03
N LEU A 136 -9.17 -14.85 -3.44
CA LEU A 136 -9.76 -13.54 -3.17
C LEU A 136 -10.14 -12.81 -4.46
N GLY A 137 -9.35 -12.94 -5.52
CA GLY A 137 -9.66 -12.40 -6.84
C GLY A 137 -10.96 -12.97 -7.40
N ILE A 138 -11.14 -14.30 -7.34
CA ILE A 138 -12.37 -14.96 -7.78
C ILE A 138 -13.56 -14.51 -6.94
N ILE A 139 -13.41 -14.45 -5.61
CA ILE A 139 -14.45 -13.97 -4.69
C ILE A 139 -14.82 -12.52 -5.01
N ALA A 140 -13.85 -11.66 -5.30
CA ALA A 140 -14.09 -10.27 -5.64
C ALA A 140 -14.90 -10.14 -6.94
N VAL A 141 -14.54 -10.88 -7.99
CA VAL A 141 -15.29 -10.88 -9.26
C VAL A 141 -16.71 -11.40 -9.03
N ALA A 142 -16.89 -12.49 -8.29
CA ALA A 142 -18.21 -13.03 -7.97
C ALA A 142 -19.05 -12.02 -7.16
N ALA A 143 -18.45 -11.37 -6.17
CA ALA A 143 -19.11 -10.35 -5.36
C ALA A 143 -19.56 -9.14 -6.20
N LEU A 144 -18.74 -8.71 -7.17
CA LEU A 144 -19.12 -7.65 -8.11
C LEU A 144 -20.34 -8.05 -8.94
N VAL A 145 -20.31 -9.24 -9.57
CA VAL A 145 -21.44 -9.72 -10.39
C VAL A 145 -22.72 -9.83 -9.56
N ILE A 146 -22.65 -10.42 -8.36
CA ILE A 146 -23.80 -10.55 -7.46
C ILE A 146 -24.33 -9.17 -7.04
N SER A 147 -23.43 -8.21 -6.77
CA SER A 147 -23.80 -6.85 -6.40
C SER A 147 -24.56 -6.14 -7.52
N GLU A 148 -24.09 -6.25 -8.77
CA GLU A 148 -24.75 -5.65 -9.94
C GLU A 148 -26.14 -6.25 -10.18
N VAL A 149 -26.25 -7.58 -10.15
CA VAL A 149 -27.54 -8.28 -10.30
C VAL A 149 -28.51 -7.84 -9.21
N ARG A 150 -28.06 -7.78 -7.95
CA ARG A 150 -28.92 -7.35 -6.84
C ARG A 150 -29.36 -5.90 -6.98
N ASN A 151 -28.49 -5.02 -7.46
CA ASN A 151 -28.81 -3.61 -7.70
C ASN A 151 -29.79 -3.45 -8.86
N PHE A 152 -29.75 -4.32 -9.87
CA PHE A 152 -30.71 -4.28 -10.97
C PHE A 152 -32.14 -4.66 -10.53
N PHE A 153 -32.29 -5.53 -9.53
CA PHE A 153 -33.58 -5.96 -9.00
C PHE A 153 -34.11 -5.11 -7.81
N LYS A 154 -33.37 -4.09 -7.39
CA LYS A 154 -33.76 -3.16 -6.33
C LYS A 154 -34.06 -1.79 -6.90
#